data_AF-A0A6B2CGH1-F1
#
_entry.id   AF-A0A6B2CGH1-F1
#
_cell.length_a   1.000
_cell.length_b   1.000
_cell.length_c   1.000
_cell.angle_alpha   90.00
_cell.angle_beta   90.00
_cell.angle_gamma   90.00
#
_symmetry.space_group_name_H-M   'P 1'
#
loop_
_entity.id
_entity.type
_entity.pdbx_description
1 polymer ?
#
loop_
_entity_poly.entity_id
_entity_poly.type
_entity_poly.pdbx_seq_one_letter_code
_entity_poly.pdbx_strand_id
1 'polypeptide(L)'
;MNEFEGLFLVEPAGKYTKHLLRVKKVFAFEKTPYQEVAFVELEGFGRALIIDNFIQSTEGDEFIYHELLVHPAMTIHPNPGKVLIIGGGEGATLREVLKHSTVKKAVMVDIDREVVEFSKKYLEVMHRGSFNDPRAEVLIMDGLKYVEETSERGFDIVILDLTDPYAGPAARPLYSVEFYRKVKNIMREDSVLVTQAGSSYFYPEEYLFVRDNLRRVFKYTGEYWTWIPSFAVNVNFIIASDVYNPSDINPEEFDKRLNERGVKNLYVNGARFKGLLLAGVLYPKHFTPR
;
A
#
# COMPACT_ATOMS: atom_id res chain seq x y z
N MET A 1 -27.45 9.04 -32.27
CA MET A 1 -26.73 9.36 -31.02
C MET A 1 -27.28 8.41 -29.97
N ASN A 2 -26.45 7.57 -29.35
CA ASN A 2 -26.96 6.65 -28.32
C ASN A 2 -27.14 7.42 -27.02
N GLU A 3 -28.38 7.46 -26.53
CA GLU A 3 -28.84 8.27 -25.38
C GLU A 3 -28.52 7.64 -24.01
N PHE A 4 -27.90 6.45 -23.96
CA PHE A 4 -27.54 5.79 -22.70
C PHE A 4 -26.02 5.71 -22.53
N GLU A 5 -25.49 6.43 -21.54
CA GLU A 5 -24.05 6.51 -21.28
C GLU A 5 -23.49 5.37 -20.40
N GLY A 6 -24.37 4.52 -19.83
CA GLY A 6 -23.97 3.36 -19.03
C GLY A 6 -23.94 3.62 -17.51
N LEU A 7 -23.33 2.68 -16.78
CA LEU A 7 -23.08 2.79 -15.35
C LEU A 7 -21.75 3.52 -15.11
N PHE A 8 -21.69 4.35 -14.07
CA PHE A 8 -20.47 5.06 -13.68
C PHE A 8 -20.21 4.91 -12.20
N LEU A 9 -18.93 4.79 -11.85
CA LEU A 9 -18.41 5.01 -10.51
C LEU A 9 -18.17 6.52 -10.34
N VAL A 10 -18.64 7.06 -9.22
CA VAL A 10 -18.38 8.44 -8.81
C VAL A 10 -17.41 8.39 -7.63
N GLU A 11 -16.13 8.57 -7.90
CA GLU A 11 -15.07 8.52 -6.90
C GLU A 11 -14.76 9.93 -6.37
N PRO A 12 -14.72 10.16 -5.04
CA PRO A 12 -14.20 11.40 -4.48
C PRO A 12 -12.67 11.48 -4.64
N ALA A 13 -12.16 12.60 -5.15
CA ALA A 13 -10.71 12.87 -5.16
C ALA A 13 -10.31 13.87 -4.06
N GLY A 14 -11.25 14.72 -3.64
CA GLY A 14 -11.10 15.70 -2.59
C GLY A 14 -12.43 16.38 -2.30
N LYS A 15 -12.42 17.41 -1.44
CA LYS A 15 -13.65 18.09 -1.00
C LYS A 15 -14.54 18.62 -2.13
N TYR A 16 -13.92 19.06 -3.23
CA TYR A 16 -14.62 19.72 -4.35
C TYR A 16 -14.40 19.04 -5.71
N THR A 17 -13.76 17.87 -5.72
CA THR A 17 -13.37 17.17 -6.96
C THR A 17 -13.84 15.73 -6.89
N LYS A 18 -14.44 15.26 -7.98
CA LYS A 18 -14.85 13.86 -8.17
C LYS A 18 -14.41 13.37 -9.53
N HIS A 19 -14.10 12.09 -9.62
CA HIS A 19 -13.80 11.38 -10.85
C HIS A 19 -14.99 10.52 -11.28
N LEU A 20 -15.21 10.44 -12.59
CA LEU A 20 -16.26 9.63 -13.19
C LEU A 20 -15.60 8.55 -14.05
N LEU A 21 -15.77 7.29 -13.67
CA LEU A 21 -15.23 6.16 -14.41
C LEU A 21 -16.36 5.26 -14.88
N ARG A 22 -16.35 4.89 -16.16
CA ARG A 22 -17.39 4.02 -16.70
C ARG A 22 -17.19 2.58 -16.20
N VAL A 23 -18.28 2.02 -15.66
CA VAL A 23 -18.34 0.64 -15.18
C VAL A 23 -18.87 -0.24 -16.31
N LYS A 24 -18.03 -1.15 -16.78
CA LYS A 24 -18.38 -2.15 -17.79
C LYS A 24 -19.17 -3.30 -17.18
N LYS A 25 -18.80 -3.72 -15.98
CA LYS A 25 -19.45 -4.84 -15.27
C LYS A 25 -19.30 -4.73 -13.76
N VAL A 26 -20.32 -5.16 -13.03
CA VAL A 26 -20.24 -5.39 -11.58
C VAL A 26 -20.23 -6.89 -11.34
N PHE A 27 -19.20 -7.40 -10.66
CA PHE A 27 -19.06 -8.81 -10.29
C PHE A 27 -19.69 -9.11 -8.93
N ALA A 28 -19.52 -8.20 -7.98
CA ALA A 28 -20.11 -8.26 -6.66
C ALA A 28 -20.20 -6.85 -6.05
N PHE A 29 -21.17 -6.68 -5.16
CA PHE A 29 -21.30 -5.53 -4.28
C PHE A 29 -21.76 -6.06 -2.93
N GLU A 30 -21.03 -5.76 -1.87
CA GLU A 30 -21.26 -6.28 -0.53
C GLU A 30 -21.14 -5.17 0.50
N LYS A 31 -21.94 -5.27 1.55
CA LYS A 31 -21.80 -4.42 2.74
C LYS A 31 -21.31 -5.28 3.88
N THR A 32 -20.05 -5.14 4.23
CA THR A 32 -19.42 -5.88 5.33
C THR A 32 -19.64 -5.13 6.66
N PRO A 33 -19.29 -5.71 7.81
CA PRO A 33 -19.31 -4.99 9.09
C PRO A 33 -18.37 -3.76 9.12
N TYR A 34 -17.46 -3.64 8.15
CA TYR A 34 -16.41 -2.63 8.11
C TYR A 34 -16.68 -1.55 7.05
N GLN A 35 -17.15 -1.94 5.87
CA GLN A 35 -17.15 -1.07 4.68
C GLN A 35 -18.11 -1.58 3.58
N GLU A 36 -18.38 -0.74 2.59
CA GLU A 36 -19.05 -1.14 1.36
C GLU A 36 -18.01 -1.48 0.29
N VAL A 37 -18.07 -2.69 -0.26
CA VAL A 37 -17.06 -3.23 -1.18
C VAL A 37 -17.72 -3.56 -2.51
N ALA A 38 -17.10 -3.15 -3.62
CA ALA A 38 -17.51 -3.54 -4.95
C ALA A 38 -16.34 -4.12 -5.75
N PHE A 39 -16.61 -5.21 -6.47
CA PHE A 39 -15.70 -5.80 -7.44
C PHE A 39 -16.26 -5.53 -8.81
N VAL A 40 -15.55 -4.76 -9.62
CA VAL A 40 -16.06 -4.25 -10.90
C VAL A 40 -15.03 -4.44 -12.02
N GLU A 41 -15.46 -4.26 -13.25
CA GLU A 41 -14.61 -4.04 -14.41
C GLU A 41 -14.84 -2.60 -14.88
N LEU A 42 -13.80 -1.77 -14.86
CA LEU A 42 -13.80 -0.40 -15.35
C LEU A 42 -13.33 -0.36 -16.80
N GLU A 43 -13.98 0.46 -17.63
CA GLU A 43 -13.48 0.70 -18.99
C GLU A 43 -12.12 1.42 -18.93
N GLY A 44 -11.11 0.85 -19.61
CA GLY A 44 -9.75 1.40 -19.66
C GLY A 44 -8.81 0.92 -18.54
N PHE A 45 -9.34 0.45 -17.40
CA PHE A 45 -8.55 0.02 -16.24
C PHE A 45 -8.73 -1.45 -15.84
N GLY A 46 -9.68 -2.17 -16.45
CA GLY A 46 -9.87 -3.61 -16.21
C GLY A 46 -10.52 -3.89 -14.87
N ARG A 47 -10.22 -5.05 -14.27
CA ARG A 47 -10.81 -5.43 -12.96
C ARG A 47 -10.37 -4.48 -11.86
N ALA A 48 -11.28 -4.12 -10.97
CA ALA A 48 -11.01 -3.18 -9.88
C ALA A 48 -11.69 -3.56 -8.57
N LEU A 49 -11.04 -3.20 -7.47
CA LEU A 49 -11.57 -3.22 -6.11
C LEU A 49 -11.97 -1.79 -5.73
N ILE A 50 -13.22 -1.61 -5.32
CA ILE A 50 -13.76 -0.35 -4.81
C ILE A 50 -14.16 -0.56 -3.35
N ILE A 51 -13.76 0.35 -2.47
CA ILE A 51 -14.13 0.37 -1.05
C ILE A 51 -14.63 1.77 -0.69
N ASP A 52 -15.83 1.86 -0.13
CA ASP A 52 -16.46 3.12 0.29
C ASP A 52 -16.41 4.22 -0.78
N ASN A 53 -16.59 3.82 -2.05
CA ASN A 53 -16.52 4.63 -3.27
C ASN A 53 -15.12 5.04 -3.77
N PHE A 54 -14.05 4.63 -3.07
CA PHE A 54 -12.67 4.86 -3.49
C PHE A 54 -12.12 3.63 -4.20
N ILE A 55 -11.48 3.85 -5.35
CA ILE A 55 -10.72 2.80 -6.02
C ILE A 55 -9.54 2.44 -5.12
N GLN A 56 -9.44 1.16 -4.77
CA GLN A 56 -8.29 0.64 -4.02
C GLN A 56 -7.22 0.08 -4.97
N SER A 57 -7.65 -0.49 -6.09
CA SER A 57 -6.75 -1.22 -6.99
C SER A 57 -7.40 -1.40 -8.37
N THR A 58 -6.63 -1.29 -9.45
CA THR A 58 -7.10 -1.65 -10.81
C THR A 58 -6.07 -2.49 -11.57
N GLU A 59 -6.56 -3.45 -12.36
CA GLU A 59 -5.73 -4.35 -13.18
C GLU A 59 -4.75 -3.60 -14.09
N GLY A 60 -5.16 -2.44 -14.60
CA GLY A 60 -4.38 -1.66 -15.56
C GLY A 60 -3.14 -0.99 -14.98
N ASP A 61 -3.11 -0.70 -13.67
CA ASP A 61 -2.06 0.13 -13.07
C ASP A 61 -1.66 -0.20 -11.63
N GLU A 62 -2.26 -1.20 -10.98
CA GLU A 62 -1.92 -1.58 -9.59
C GLU A 62 -0.43 -1.89 -9.39
N PHE A 63 0.25 -2.37 -10.44
CA PHE A 63 1.68 -2.65 -10.39
C PHE A 63 2.52 -1.40 -10.05
N ILE A 64 2.03 -0.20 -10.40
CA ILE A 64 2.71 1.06 -10.06
C ILE A 64 2.69 1.26 -8.54
N TYR A 65 1.52 1.08 -7.93
CA TYR A 65 1.32 1.22 -6.48
C TYR A 65 2.10 0.14 -5.72
N HIS A 66 1.88 -1.13 -6.04
CA HIS A 66 2.42 -2.25 -5.27
C HIS A 66 3.95 -2.37 -5.40
N GLU A 67 4.52 -2.12 -6.58
CA GLU A 67 5.98 -2.14 -6.71
C GLU A 67 6.62 -1.01 -5.90
N LEU A 68 6.01 0.18 -5.86
CA LEU A 68 6.49 1.31 -5.07
C LEU A 68 6.29 1.10 -3.57
N LEU A 69 5.19 0.51 -3.14
CA LEU A 69 4.96 0.21 -1.74
C LEU A 69 5.97 -0.84 -1.24
N VAL A 70 6.23 -1.88 -2.02
CA VAL A 70 6.97 -3.06 -1.55
C VAL A 70 8.46 -2.96 -1.81
N HIS A 71 8.88 -2.76 -3.06
CA HIS A 71 10.26 -3.00 -3.47
C HIS A 71 11.28 -2.06 -2.82
N PRO A 72 10.98 -0.77 -2.59
CA PRO A 72 11.86 0.11 -1.83
C PRO A 72 12.24 -0.41 -0.45
N ALA A 73 11.25 -0.81 0.35
CA ALA A 73 11.50 -1.34 1.69
C ALA A 73 12.29 -2.64 1.67
N MET A 74 11.86 -3.57 0.80
CA MET A 74 12.52 -4.85 0.64
C MET A 74 13.98 -4.66 0.23
N THR A 75 14.29 -3.74 -0.69
CA THR A 75 15.64 -3.56 -1.23
C THR A 75 16.57 -2.77 -0.31
N ILE A 76 16.06 -1.82 0.48
CA ILE A 76 16.87 -1.12 1.49
C ILE A 76 17.43 -2.10 2.52
N HIS A 77 16.60 -3.03 3.00
CA HIS A 77 17.06 -4.11 3.86
C HIS A 77 17.97 -5.08 3.06
N PRO A 78 19.16 -5.45 3.54
CA PRO A 78 20.12 -6.25 2.77
C PRO A 78 19.63 -7.67 2.48
N ASN A 79 18.90 -8.28 3.41
CA ASN A 79 18.42 -9.67 3.26
C ASN A 79 17.10 -9.91 4.02
N PRO A 80 15.96 -9.37 3.57
CA PRO A 80 14.69 -9.53 4.28
C PRO A 80 14.14 -10.96 4.12
N GLY A 81 13.86 -11.62 5.24
CA GLY A 81 13.36 -13.00 5.29
C GLY A 81 11.95 -13.14 5.88
N LYS A 82 11.58 -12.27 6.84
CA LYS A 82 10.29 -12.30 7.52
C LYS A 82 9.56 -10.97 7.33
N VAL A 83 8.41 -11.00 6.68
CA VAL A 83 7.64 -9.82 6.29
C VAL A 83 6.26 -9.86 6.95
N LEU A 84 5.83 -8.72 7.48
CA LEU A 84 4.45 -8.48 7.92
C LEU A 84 3.77 -7.50 6.97
N ILE A 85 2.57 -7.84 6.52
CA ILE A 85 1.67 -6.97 5.77
C ILE A 85 0.42 -6.79 6.63
N ILE A 86 0.03 -5.55 6.89
CA ILE A 86 -1.25 -5.22 7.53
C ILE A 86 -2.12 -4.54 6.47
N GLY A 87 -3.28 -5.15 6.19
CA GLY A 87 -4.12 -4.86 5.03
C GLY A 87 -3.70 -5.67 3.79
N GLY A 88 -3.85 -5.08 2.61
CA GLY A 88 -3.51 -5.72 1.33
C GLY A 88 -4.43 -6.88 0.95
N GLY A 89 -5.71 -6.81 1.32
CA GLY A 89 -6.73 -7.82 1.10
C GLY A 89 -6.89 -8.30 -0.35
N GLU A 90 -6.47 -7.51 -1.36
CA GLU A 90 -6.46 -7.98 -2.75
C GLU A 90 -5.34 -8.97 -3.08
N GLY A 91 -4.31 -9.07 -2.24
CA GLY A 91 -3.18 -10.00 -2.38
C GLY A 91 -2.06 -9.56 -3.33
N ALA A 92 -2.11 -8.34 -3.90
CA ALA A 92 -1.07 -7.81 -4.77
C ALA A 92 0.18 -7.35 -4.00
N THR A 93 0.03 -6.74 -2.82
CA THR A 93 1.17 -6.50 -1.91
C THR A 93 1.87 -7.82 -1.54
N LEU A 94 1.11 -8.86 -1.19
CA LEU A 94 1.65 -10.19 -0.90
C LEU A 94 2.38 -10.78 -2.13
N ARG A 95 1.81 -10.63 -3.34
CA ARG A 95 2.46 -11.05 -4.59
C ARG A 95 3.82 -10.38 -4.76
N GLU A 96 3.91 -9.06 -4.58
CA GLU A 96 5.16 -8.33 -4.75
C GLU A 96 6.21 -8.71 -3.70
N VAL A 97 5.79 -8.95 -2.45
CA VAL A 97 6.70 -9.43 -1.38
C VAL A 97 7.28 -10.80 -1.77
N LEU A 98 6.43 -11.71 -2.23
CA LEU A 98 6.81 -13.09 -2.56
C LEU A 98 7.71 -13.20 -3.81
N LYS A 99 7.84 -12.14 -4.61
CA LYS A 99 8.86 -12.09 -5.69
C LYS A 99 10.30 -12.11 -5.15
N HIS A 100 10.54 -11.67 -3.92
CA HIS A 100 11.87 -11.66 -3.33
C HIS A 100 12.25 -13.06 -2.84
N SER A 101 13.25 -13.68 -3.47
CA SER A 101 13.71 -15.05 -3.12
C SER A 101 14.25 -15.20 -1.69
N THR A 102 14.58 -14.09 -1.02
CA THR A 102 15.05 -14.07 0.38
C THR A 102 13.92 -14.32 1.37
N VAL A 103 12.67 -14.05 0.98
CA VAL A 103 11.49 -14.20 1.85
C VAL A 103 11.28 -15.67 2.18
N LYS A 104 11.22 -15.96 3.47
CA LYS A 104 10.95 -17.26 4.07
C LYS A 104 9.53 -17.34 4.64
N LYS A 105 9.01 -16.20 5.11
CA LYS A 105 7.66 -16.08 5.66
C LYS A 105 7.10 -14.68 5.40
N ALA A 106 5.89 -14.62 4.86
CA ALA A 106 5.11 -13.40 4.69
C ALA A 106 3.76 -13.58 5.41
N VAL A 107 3.55 -12.83 6.49
CA VAL A 107 2.28 -12.81 7.21
C VAL A 107 1.46 -11.64 6.68
N MET A 108 0.26 -11.91 6.19
CA MET A 108 -0.70 -10.90 5.76
C MET A 108 -1.88 -10.91 6.71
N VAL A 109 -2.21 -9.77 7.28
CA VAL A 109 -3.29 -9.61 8.26
C VAL A 109 -4.29 -8.62 7.71
N ASP A 110 -5.49 -9.09 7.40
CA ASP A 110 -6.59 -8.25 6.94
C ASP A 110 -7.82 -8.47 7.84
N ILE A 111 -8.56 -7.40 8.12
CA ILE A 111 -9.73 -7.46 8.99
C ILE A 111 -10.96 -8.01 8.25
N ASP A 112 -11.04 -7.79 6.93
CA ASP A 112 -12.24 -8.05 6.15
C ASP A 112 -12.11 -9.36 5.36
N ARG A 113 -12.73 -10.41 5.91
CA ARG A 113 -12.81 -11.73 5.27
C ARG A 113 -13.37 -11.66 3.86
N GLU A 114 -14.41 -10.86 3.65
CA GLU A 114 -15.12 -10.83 2.38
C GLU A 114 -14.22 -10.21 1.31
N VAL A 115 -13.47 -9.16 1.63
CA VAL A 115 -12.47 -8.59 0.72
C VAL A 115 -11.48 -9.66 0.26
N VAL A 116 -10.92 -10.45 1.18
CA VAL A 116 -9.96 -11.50 0.83
C VAL A 116 -10.59 -12.61 -0.02
N GLU A 117 -11.75 -13.13 0.37
CA GLU A 117 -12.39 -14.25 -0.34
C GLU A 117 -12.91 -13.84 -1.72
N PHE A 118 -13.49 -12.64 -1.85
CA PHE A 118 -13.88 -12.12 -3.16
C PHE A 118 -12.68 -11.73 -4.01
N SER A 119 -11.58 -11.27 -3.44
CA SER A 119 -10.34 -11.02 -4.18
C SER A 119 -9.77 -12.31 -4.76
N LYS A 120 -9.75 -13.42 -4.00
CA LYS A 120 -9.39 -14.75 -4.51
C LYS A 120 -10.24 -15.17 -5.71
N LYS A 121 -11.52 -14.79 -5.72
CA LYS A 121 -12.48 -15.16 -6.77
C LYS A 121 -12.43 -14.26 -7.99
N TYR A 122 -12.30 -12.95 -7.79
CA TYR A 122 -12.51 -11.95 -8.84
C TYR A 122 -11.24 -11.17 -9.20
N LEU A 123 -10.17 -11.22 -8.43
CA LEU A 123 -8.95 -10.44 -8.66
C LEU A 123 -7.71 -11.34 -8.86
N GLU A 124 -7.87 -12.51 -9.46
CA GLU A 124 -6.75 -13.42 -9.80
C GLU A 124 -5.66 -12.72 -10.61
N VAL A 125 -6.05 -11.80 -11.50
CA VAL A 125 -5.13 -10.97 -12.28
C VAL A 125 -4.19 -10.14 -11.40
N MET A 126 -4.63 -9.79 -10.19
CA MET A 126 -3.85 -9.05 -9.18
C MET A 126 -3.06 -10.02 -8.31
N HIS A 127 -3.68 -10.89 -7.50
CA HIS A 127 -2.92 -11.71 -6.55
C HIS A 127 -2.05 -12.80 -7.22
N ARG A 128 -2.43 -13.28 -8.40
CA ARG A 128 -1.67 -14.27 -9.20
C ARG A 128 -1.22 -15.49 -8.40
N GLY A 129 -2.12 -15.98 -7.54
CA GLY A 129 -1.89 -17.14 -6.66
C GLY A 129 -1.09 -16.87 -5.39
N SER A 130 -0.75 -15.62 -5.05
CA SER A 130 0.05 -15.27 -3.86
C SER A 130 -0.49 -15.82 -2.54
N PHE A 131 -1.83 -15.88 -2.39
CA PHE A 131 -2.49 -16.47 -1.22
C PHE A 131 -2.19 -17.97 -0.99
N ASN A 132 -1.74 -18.68 -2.04
CA ASN A 132 -1.46 -20.12 -1.99
C ASN A 132 0.04 -20.42 -1.93
N ASP A 133 0.92 -19.40 -1.89
CA ASP A 133 2.35 -19.61 -1.75
C ASP A 133 2.66 -20.24 -0.37
N PRO A 134 3.49 -21.29 -0.28
CA PRO A 134 3.78 -21.95 1.00
C PRO A 134 4.48 -21.05 2.02
N ARG A 135 5.01 -19.90 1.60
CA ARG A 135 5.62 -18.88 2.47
C ARG A 135 4.59 -17.89 3.02
N ALA A 136 3.37 -17.89 2.48
CA ALA A 136 2.30 -16.98 2.88
C ALA A 136 1.48 -17.53 4.05
N GLU A 137 1.20 -16.68 5.03
CA GLU A 137 0.24 -16.92 6.09
C GLU A 137 -0.78 -15.77 6.07
N VAL A 138 -2.03 -16.08 5.71
CA VAL A 138 -3.11 -15.09 5.59
C VAL A 138 -4.03 -15.22 6.80
N LEU A 139 -4.09 -14.17 7.61
CA LEU A 139 -4.85 -14.10 8.85
C LEU A 139 -6.00 -13.10 8.70
N ILE A 140 -7.21 -13.56 9.02
CA ILE A 140 -8.38 -12.68 9.11
C ILE A 140 -8.48 -12.15 10.54
N MET A 141 -7.93 -10.97 10.79
CA MET A 141 -7.83 -10.36 12.11
C MET A 141 -7.63 -8.84 12.01
N ASP A 142 -8.09 -8.11 13.01
CA ASP A 142 -7.75 -6.69 13.14
C ASP A 142 -6.22 -6.51 13.30
N GLY A 143 -5.64 -5.63 12.49
CA GLY A 143 -4.20 -5.41 12.44
C GLY A 143 -3.61 -4.85 13.75
N LEU A 144 -4.34 -3.97 14.44
CA LEU A 144 -3.93 -3.44 15.75
C LEU A 144 -3.92 -4.55 16.79
N LYS A 145 -4.97 -5.38 16.82
CA LYS A 145 -5.07 -6.54 17.68
C LYS A 145 -3.95 -7.55 17.40
N TYR A 146 -3.63 -7.80 16.12
CA TYR A 146 -2.53 -8.71 15.76
C TYR A 146 -1.19 -8.21 16.31
N VAL A 147 -0.86 -6.93 16.12
CA VAL A 147 0.39 -6.36 16.62
C VAL A 147 0.46 -6.40 18.15
N GLU A 148 -0.66 -6.24 18.84
CA GLU A 148 -0.75 -6.32 20.31
C GLU A 148 -0.57 -7.73 20.86
N GLU A 149 -1.20 -8.72 20.23
CA GLU A 149 -1.35 -10.07 20.78
C GLU A 149 -0.36 -11.09 20.21
N THR A 150 0.20 -10.83 19.03
CA THR A 150 1.07 -11.80 18.36
C THR A 150 2.27 -12.14 19.25
N SER A 151 2.68 -13.41 19.23
CA SER A 151 3.96 -13.85 19.79
C SER A 151 5.09 -13.80 18.76
N GLU A 152 4.75 -13.58 17.48
CA GLU A 152 5.72 -13.45 16.41
C GLU A 152 6.53 -12.16 16.56
N ARG A 153 7.86 -12.28 16.55
CA ARG A 153 8.79 -11.15 16.58
C ARG A 153 9.79 -11.25 15.43
N GLY A 154 10.60 -10.20 15.31
CA GLY A 154 11.74 -10.15 14.40
C GLY A 154 11.34 -10.06 12.94
N PHE A 155 10.26 -9.33 12.63
CA PHE A 155 9.94 -8.97 11.25
C PHE A 155 11.03 -8.06 10.71
N ASP A 156 11.63 -8.41 9.57
CA ASP A 156 12.65 -7.61 8.89
C ASP A 156 11.99 -6.43 8.15
N ILE A 157 10.78 -6.65 7.63
CA ILE A 157 9.98 -5.66 6.90
C ILE A 157 8.55 -5.64 7.44
N VAL A 158 8.01 -4.44 7.63
CA VAL A 158 6.58 -4.23 7.89
C VAL A 158 5.99 -3.32 6.82
N ILE A 159 4.90 -3.76 6.20
CA ILE A 159 4.17 -3.04 5.17
C ILE A 159 2.78 -2.73 5.70
N LEU A 160 2.44 -1.46 5.76
CA LEU A 160 1.10 -0.99 6.12
C LEU A 160 0.39 -0.59 4.83
N ASP A 161 -0.43 -1.51 4.32
CA ASP A 161 -1.22 -1.39 3.10
C ASP A 161 -2.70 -1.23 3.47
N LEU A 162 -2.94 -0.16 4.22
CA LEU A 162 -4.23 0.15 4.83
C LEU A 162 -5.02 1.10 3.92
N THR A 163 -6.32 1.21 4.16
CA THR A 163 -7.12 2.31 3.59
C THR A 163 -6.55 3.67 3.97
N ASP A 164 -6.90 4.69 3.19
CA ASP A 164 -6.44 6.07 3.42
C ASP A 164 -6.69 6.57 4.85
N PRO A 165 -5.79 7.40 5.41
CA PRO A 165 -5.94 7.95 6.76
C PRO A 165 -7.20 8.82 6.91
N TYR A 166 -7.80 9.27 5.81
CA TYR A 166 -9.06 10.01 5.73
C TYR A 166 -10.28 9.14 5.36
N ALA A 167 -10.12 7.84 5.13
CA ALA A 167 -11.23 6.94 4.76
C ALA A 167 -12.28 6.81 5.88
N GLY A 168 -11.92 7.14 7.12
CA GLY A 168 -12.87 7.25 8.22
C GLY A 168 -12.22 7.21 9.60
N PRO A 169 -13.02 7.31 10.68
CA PRO A 169 -12.50 7.32 12.05
C PRO A 169 -11.72 6.06 12.44
N ALA A 170 -12.02 4.92 11.82
CA ALA A 170 -11.37 3.64 12.09
C ALA A 170 -9.94 3.55 11.55
N ALA A 171 -9.59 4.31 10.50
CA ALA A 171 -8.25 4.28 9.91
C ALA A 171 -7.22 5.02 10.78
N ARG A 172 -7.61 6.15 11.36
CA ARG A 172 -6.69 7.07 12.06
C ARG A 172 -5.88 6.43 13.21
N PRO A 173 -6.43 5.53 14.06
CA PRO A 173 -5.66 4.84 15.09
C PRO A 173 -4.47 4.02 14.56
N LEU A 174 -4.57 3.47 13.35
CA LEU A 174 -3.51 2.70 12.69
C LEU A 174 -2.35 3.56 12.15
N TYR A 175 -2.45 4.89 12.28
CA TYR A 175 -1.39 5.84 11.93
C TYR A 175 -0.90 6.65 13.13
N SER A 176 -1.21 6.20 14.36
CA SER A 176 -0.82 6.84 15.61
C SER A 176 0.61 6.51 16.04
N VAL A 177 1.21 7.38 16.87
CA VAL A 177 2.53 7.12 17.48
C VAL A 177 2.48 5.84 18.32
N GLU A 178 1.38 5.62 19.04
CA GLU A 178 1.15 4.44 19.87
C GLU A 178 1.18 3.17 19.02
N PHE A 179 0.46 3.16 17.89
CA PHE A 179 0.47 2.02 16.98
C PHE A 179 1.86 1.76 16.40
N TYR A 180 2.55 2.79 15.88
CA TYR A 180 3.90 2.63 15.35
C TYR A 180 4.90 2.12 16.40
N ARG A 181 4.78 2.53 17.66
CA ARG A 181 5.61 1.98 18.76
C ARG A 181 5.31 0.49 19.00
N LYS A 182 4.04 0.07 18.93
CA LYS A 182 3.67 -1.34 19.05
C LYS A 182 4.22 -2.16 17.88
N VAL A 183 4.12 -1.64 16.65
CA VAL A 183 4.74 -2.26 15.46
C VAL A 183 6.25 -2.37 15.63
N LYS A 184 6.91 -1.31 16.11
CA LYS A 184 8.36 -1.31 16.37
C LYS A 184 8.79 -2.37 17.38
N ASN A 185 7.95 -2.72 18.36
CA ASN A 185 8.24 -3.77 19.34
C ASN A 185 8.26 -5.19 18.75
N ILE A 186 7.66 -5.40 17.57
CA ILE A 186 7.67 -6.70 16.88
C ILE A 186 8.71 -6.76 15.74
N MET A 187 9.34 -5.64 15.42
CA MET A 187 10.41 -5.51 14.43
C MET A 187 11.79 -5.89 15.02
N ARG A 188 12.78 -6.09 14.15
CA ARG A 188 14.20 -6.09 14.53
C ARG A 188 14.72 -4.65 14.54
N GLU A 189 15.93 -4.46 15.08
CA GLU A 189 16.60 -3.16 15.11
C GLU A 189 16.89 -2.62 13.70
N ASP A 190 17.28 -3.49 12.77
CA ASP A 190 17.60 -3.16 11.38
C ASP A 190 16.40 -3.18 10.43
N SER A 191 15.18 -3.26 10.97
CA SER A 191 13.99 -3.40 10.14
C SER A 191 13.62 -2.13 9.39
N VAL A 192 12.82 -2.32 8.35
CA VAL A 192 12.24 -1.23 7.54
C VAL A 192 10.73 -1.33 7.58
N LEU A 193 10.09 -0.20 7.88
CA LEU A 193 8.64 -0.05 7.76
C LEU A 193 8.34 0.81 6.53
N VAL A 194 7.29 0.46 5.80
CA VAL A 194 6.72 1.31 4.76
C VAL A 194 5.21 1.37 4.90
N THR A 195 4.64 2.54 4.64
CA THR A 195 3.20 2.76 4.63
C THR A 195 2.81 3.58 3.42
N GLN A 196 1.64 3.28 2.86
CA GLN A 196 0.91 4.25 2.05
C GLN A 196 0.45 5.41 2.96
N ALA A 197 0.36 6.62 2.42
CA ALA A 197 0.05 7.84 3.18
C ALA A 197 -0.98 8.77 2.49
N GLY A 198 -1.80 8.22 1.59
CA GLY A 198 -2.84 8.94 0.86
C GLY A 198 -2.29 10.04 -0.06
N SER A 199 -3.11 11.04 -0.37
CA SER A 199 -2.71 12.18 -1.21
C SER A 199 -2.31 13.41 -0.40
N SER A 200 -1.03 13.79 -0.47
CA SER A 200 -0.54 15.06 0.11
C SER A 200 -1.08 16.32 -0.57
N TYR A 201 -1.71 16.21 -1.75
CA TYR A 201 -2.28 17.36 -2.44
C TYR A 201 -3.72 17.62 -2.00
N PHE A 202 -4.54 16.56 -1.98
CA PHE A 202 -5.96 16.66 -1.63
C PHE A 202 -6.23 16.59 -0.13
N TYR A 203 -5.38 15.88 0.61
CA TYR A 203 -5.52 15.62 2.06
C TYR A 203 -4.19 15.91 2.80
N PRO A 204 -3.69 17.15 2.73
CA PRO A 204 -2.36 17.47 3.25
C PRO A 204 -2.26 17.32 4.78
N GLU A 205 -3.34 17.58 5.53
CA GLU A 205 -3.32 17.45 6.99
C GLU A 205 -3.21 15.99 7.43
N GLU A 206 -3.91 15.09 6.75
CA GLU A 206 -3.85 13.65 7.02
C GLU A 206 -2.50 13.07 6.61
N TYR A 207 -1.95 13.50 5.48
CA TYR A 207 -0.58 13.17 5.09
C TYR A 207 0.44 13.60 6.17
N LEU A 208 0.35 14.85 6.65
CA LEU A 208 1.22 15.35 7.72
C LEU A 208 1.06 14.57 9.02
N PHE A 209 -0.16 14.16 9.37
CA PHE A 209 -0.42 13.33 10.55
C PHE A 209 0.34 11.99 10.46
N VAL A 210 0.28 11.30 9.32
CA VAL A 210 1.02 10.05 9.09
C VAL A 210 2.52 10.29 9.19
N ARG A 211 3.03 11.30 8.46
CA ARG A 211 4.45 11.67 8.41
C ARG A 211 5.02 11.99 9.78
N ASP A 212 4.37 12.87 10.53
CA ASP A 212 4.89 13.39 11.78
C ASP A 212 4.86 12.33 12.88
N ASN A 213 3.83 11.50 12.90
CA ASN A 213 3.77 10.39 13.86
C ASN A 213 4.86 9.35 13.58
N LEU A 214 5.15 9.07 12.31
CA LEU A 214 6.21 8.13 11.94
C LEU A 214 7.61 8.68 12.31
N ARG A 215 7.85 9.97 12.06
CA ARG A 215 9.09 10.68 12.45
C ARG A 215 9.33 10.74 13.95
N ARG A 216 8.29 10.67 14.78
CA ARG A 216 8.42 10.60 16.24
C ARG A 216 8.86 9.22 16.74
N VAL A 217 8.80 8.20 15.90
CA VAL A 217 9.07 6.80 16.27
C VAL A 217 10.35 6.26 15.62
N PHE A 218 10.67 6.68 14.40
CA PHE A 218 11.84 6.19 13.65
C PHE A 218 12.88 7.29 13.44
N LYS A 219 14.16 6.91 13.51
CA LYS A 219 15.29 7.82 13.32
C LYS A 219 15.37 8.40 11.90
N TYR A 220 15.16 7.56 10.89
CA TYR A 220 15.20 7.95 9.49
C TYR A 220 13.85 7.73 8.83
N THR A 221 13.44 8.69 8.01
CA THR A 221 12.24 8.61 7.18
C THR A 221 12.54 9.10 5.77
N GLY A 222 11.91 8.50 4.77
CA GLY A 222 11.94 8.91 3.38
C GLY A 222 10.52 9.05 2.87
N GLU A 223 10.25 10.15 2.18
CA GLU A 223 8.93 10.47 1.61
C GLU A 223 9.05 10.42 0.09
N TYR A 224 8.12 9.75 -0.56
CA TYR A 224 8.05 9.69 -2.02
C TYR A 224 6.60 9.56 -2.46
N TRP A 225 6.32 9.91 -3.71
CA TRP A 225 4.98 9.84 -4.26
C TRP A 225 5.02 9.58 -5.75
N THR A 226 3.91 9.13 -6.30
CA THR A 226 3.69 9.05 -7.74
C THR A 226 2.26 9.44 -8.05
N TRP A 227 1.97 9.76 -9.30
CA TRP A 227 0.60 9.78 -9.80
C TRP A 227 0.16 8.36 -10.14
N ILE A 228 -1.02 7.95 -9.66
CA ILE A 228 -1.66 6.68 -10.04
C ILE A 228 -2.77 7.00 -11.04
N PRO A 229 -2.70 6.50 -12.29
CA PRO A 229 -3.62 6.88 -13.37
C PRO A 229 -5.10 6.67 -13.04
N SER A 230 -5.47 5.51 -12.49
CA SER A 230 -6.86 5.16 -12.16
C SER A 230 -7.43 6.01 -11.05
N PHE A 231 -6.64 6.31 -10.02
CA PHE A 231 -7.07 7.15 -8.90
C PHE A 231 -7.09 8.63 -9.33
N ALA A 232 -6.35 8.97 -10.38
CA ALA A 232 -6.13 10.30 -10.91
C ALA A 232 -5.67 11.33 -9.85
N VAL A 233 -4.99 10.85 -8.80
CA VAL A 233 -4.38 11.66 -7.74
C VAL A 233 -2.93 11.26 -7.52
N ASN A 234 -2.16 12.11 -6.84
CA ASN A 234 -0.89 11.68 -6.28
C ASN A 234 -1.15 10.76 -5.08
N VAL A 235 -0.40 9.66 -5.00
CA VAL A 235 -0.34 8.75 -3.87
C VAL A 235 1.04 8.82 -3.25
N ASN A 236 1.07 9.04 -1.94
CA ASN A 236 2.28 9.17 -1.17
C ASN A 236 2.60 7.87 -0.42
N PHE A 237 3.89 7.65 -0.21
CA PHE A 237 4.43 6.57 0.59
C PHE A 237 5.47 7.13 1.54
N ILE A 238 5.56 6.56 2.73
CA ILE A 238 6.58 6.91 3.70
C ILE A 238 7.29 5.64 4.15
N ILE A 239 8.60 5.62 3.98
CA ILE A 239 9.49 4.56 4.42
C ILE A 239 10.27 5.02 5.66
N ALA A 240 10.50 4.12 6.61
CA ALA A 240 11.12 4.44 7.88
C ALA A 240 12.01 3.30 8.40
N SER A 241 13.10 3.66 9.07
CA SER A 241 14.02 2.72 9.72
C SER A 241 14.86 3.45 10.77
N ASP A 242 15.43 2.72 11.73
CA ASP A 242 16.43 3.27 12.66
C ASP A 242 17.87 3.12 12.18
N VAL A 243 18.10 2.21 11.24
CA VAL A 243 19.44 1.84 10.76
C VAL A 243 19.69 2.39 9.37
N TYR A 244 18.74 2.19 8.45
CA TYR A 244 18.92 2.58 7.06
C TYR A 244 18.27 3.93 6.78
N ASN A 245 19.07 4.91 6.37
CA ASN A 245 18.56 6.18 5.91
C ASN A 245 18.08 6.05 4.45
N PRO A 246 16.77 6.21 4.16
CA PRO A 246 16.24 6.03 2.80
C PRO A 246 16.86 6.99 1.78
N SER A 247 17.36 8.16 2.20
CA SER A 247 18.01 9.12 1.30
C SER A 247 19.39 8.66 0.81
N ASP A 248 20.00 7.69 1.48
CA ASP A 248 21.35 7.20 1.17
C ASP A 248 21.35 6.08 0.13
N ILE A 249 20.23 5.86 -0.58
CA ILE A 249 20.17 4.78 -1.55
C ILE A 249 21.20 4.92 -2.67
N ASN A 250 21.78 3.79 -3.04
CA ASN A 250 22.56 3.63 -4.26
C ASN A 250 21.68 2.94 -5.33
N PRO A 251 21.34 3.62 -6.44
CA PRO A 251 20.50 3.06 -7.50
C PRO A 251 21.02 1.73 -8.09
N GLU A 252 22.33 1.61 -8.28
CA GLU A 252 22.94 0.43 -8.88
C GLU A 252 22.87 -0.77 -7.93
N GLU A 253 23.12 -0.56 -6.64
CA GLU A 253 22.97 -1.59 -5.60
C GLU A 253 21.49 -1.99 -5.43
N PHE A 254 20.57 -1.04 -5.60
CA PHE A 254 19.13 -1.32 -5.59
C PHE A 254 18.75 -2.31 -6.70
N ASP A 255 19.14 -2.00 -7.94
CA ASP A 255 18.83 -2.84 -9.10
C ASP A 255 19.56 -4.18 -9.03
N LYS A 256 20.80 -4.19 -8.51
CA LYS A 256 21.54 -5.43 -8.25
C LYS A 256 20.78 -6.35 -7.27
N ARG A 257 20.29 -5.82 -6.14
CA ARG A 257 19.53 -6.60 -5.16
C ARG A 257 18.22 -7.14 -5.74
N LEU A 258 17.50 -6.36 -6.54
CA LEU A 258 16.30 -6.87 -7.23
C LEU A 258 16.64 -8.07 -8.12
N ASN A 259 17.71 -7.95 -8.92
CA ASN A 259 18.17 -9.01 -9.81
C ASN A 259 18.63 -10.27 -9.06
N GLU A 260 19.46 -10.12 -8.03
CA GLU A 260 19.94 -11.24 -7.20
C GLU A 260 18.79 -11.98 -6.50
N ARG A 261 17.71 -11.27 -6.20
CA ARG A 261 16.50 -11.83 -5.58
C ARG A 261 15.49 -12.38 -6.57
N GLY A 262 15.76 -12.28 -7.87
CA GLY A 262 14.89 -12.77 -8.95
C GLY A 262 13.64 -11.93 -9.18
N VAL A 263 13.62 -10.68 -8.71
CA VAL A 263 12.46 -9.80 -8.82
C VAL A 263 12.34 -9.29 -10.25
N LYS A 264 11.17 -9.50 -10.86
CA LYS A 264 10.80 -8.90 -12.14
C LYS A 264 9.70 -7.88 -11.91
N ASN A 265 9.95 -6.66 -12.36
CA ASN A 265 9.11 -5.51 -12.10
C ASN A 265 9.06 -4.61 -13.34
N LEU A 266 8.03 -3.78 -13.43
CA LEU A 266 7.67 -3.01 -14.63
C LEU A 266 7.89 -1.51 -14.44
N TYR A 267 7.79 -1.04 -13.19
CA TYR A 267 7.75 0.37 -12.85
C TYR A 267 8.98 0.79 -12.05
N VAL A 268 9.31 0.09 -10.97
CA VAL A 268 10.34 0.54 -10.03
C VAL A 268 11.76 0.20 -10.53
N ASN A 269 12.72 1.08 -10.28
CA ASN A 269 14.15 0.77 -10.34
C ASN A 269 14.88 1.76 -9.43
N GLY A 270 16.16 1.54 -9.21
CA GLY A 270 16.97 2.34 -8.29
C GLY A 270 16.98 3.83 -8.67
N ALA A 271 17.12 4.12 -9.97
CA ALA A 271 17.16 5.49 -10.47
C ALA A 271 15.81 6.21 -10.26
N ARG A 272 14.70 5.52 -10.53
CA ARG A 272 13.36 6.05 -10.31
C ARG A 272 13.11 6.28 -8.83
N PHE A 273 13.37 5.30 -7.97
CA PHE A 273 13.14 5.46 -6.54
C PHE A 273 13.95 6.62 -5.96
N LYS A 274 15.23 6.76 -6.33
CA LYS A 274 16.05 7.92 -5.94
C LYS A 274 15.47 9.24 -6.45
N GLY A 275 15.00 9.27 -7.70
CA GLY A 275 14.33 10.43 -8.28
C GLY A 275 13.07 10.83 -7.51
N LEU A 276 12.25 9.86 -7.10
CA LEU A 276 11.02 10.12 -6.35
C LEU A 276 11.31 10.64 -4.93
N LEU A 277 12.36 10.15 -4.26
CA LEU A 277 12.82 10.69 -2.98
C LEU A 277 13.29 12.15 -3.11
N LEU A 278 14.00 12.47 -4.19
CA LEU A 278 14.53 13.82 -4.45
C LEU A 278 13.47 14.82 -4.93
N ALA A 279 12.39 14.34 -5.55
CA ALA A 279 11.30 15.19 -6.03
C ALA A 279 10.61 15.95 -4.89
N GLY A 280 10.74 15.45 -3.65
CA GLY A 280 10.04 16.00 -2.49
C GLY A 280 8.54 15.81 -2.59
N VAL A 281 7.79 16.37 -1.65
CA VAL A 281 6.35 16.17 -1.54
C VAL A 281 5.58 17.30 -2.23
N LEU A 282 4.55 16.93 -2.99
CA LEU A 282 3.64 17.87 -3.63
C LEU A 282 2.56 18.35 -2.64
N TYR A 283 2.43 19.66 -2.46
CA TYR A 283 1.39 20.29 -1.64
C TYR A 283 0.59 21.31 -2.45
N PRO A 284 -0.68 21.60 -2.07
CA PRO A 284 -1.43 22.67 -2.71
C PRO A 284 -0.81 24.03 -2.35
N LYS A 285 -0.87 25.01 -3.26
CA LYS A 285 -0.21 26.33 -3.15
C LYS A 285 -0.44 27.05 -1.81
N HIS A 286 -1.63 26.88 -1.23
CA HIS A 286 -2.04 27.57 0.00
C HIS A 286 -1.72 26.78 1.27
N PHE A 287 -1.02 25.65 1.15
CA PHE A 287 -0.59 24.83 2.27
C PHE A 287 0.92 24.94 2.46
N THR A 288 1.32 25.46 3.60
CA THR A 288 2.73 25.48 4.01
C THR A 288 2.92 24.40 5.07
N PRO A 289 3.65 23.32 4.78
CA PRO A 289 4.00 22.34 5.80
C PRO A 289 4.84 23.05 6.86
N ARG A 290 4.40 22.99 8.11
CA ARG A 290 5.20 23.43 9.26
C ARG A 290 6.02 22.26 9.79
#